data_AF-A0A7S3J2E4-F1
#
_entry.id   AF-A0A7S3J2E4-F1
#
_cell.length_a   1.000
_cell.length_b   1.000
_cell.length_c   1.000
_cell.angle_alpha   90.00
_cell.angle_beta   90.00
_cell.angle_gamma   90.00
#
_symmetry.space_group_name_H-M   'P 1'
#
loop_
_entity.id
_entity.type
_entity.pdbx_description
1 polymer ?
#
loop_
_entity_poly.entity_id
_entity_poly.type
_entity_poly.pdbx_seq_one_letter_code
_entity_poly.pdbx_strand_id
1 'polypeptide(L)'
;MIASFEDMQLLVPRGKYSFNVYNNYLKLHGKTHDYKVLFKDVNRAFLLPKPDGVHMIYIVSLKNPLRQGQTTHNHLVLQFKKERTEKISLNLSQEEIKDKYGDELTQELEGPLYDVLSRLFKTMIKVSIVIPSGFKSDKGTDAVKCSVRAQDGFLYPLNKSFLFIHKPVYYI
;
A
#
# COMPACT_ATOMS: atom_id res chain seq x y z
N MET A 1 12.76 -7.97 -13.63
CA MET A 1 12.35 -6.95 -12.65
C MET A 1 11.79 -5.81 -13.45
N ILE A 2 10.60 -5.32 -13.10
CA ILE A 2 9.83 -4.34 -13.88
C ILE A 2 10.03 -2.94 -13.32
N ALA A 3 9.95 -2.79 -12.00
CA ALA A 3 10.18 -1.54 -11.30
C ALA A 3 10.85 -1.84 -9.96
N SER A 4 11.58 -0.85 -9.44
CA SER A 4 12.17 -0.85 -8.11
C SER A 4 11.77 0.43 -7.39
N PHE A 5 11.41 0.33 -6.13
CA PHE A 5 11.20 1.47 -5.25
C PHE A 5 12.12 1.32 -4.03
N GLU A 6 12.84 2.37 -3.69
CA GLU A 6 13.78 2.34 -2.57
C GLU A 6 13.24 3.10 -1.35
N ASP A 7 13.76 2.76 -0.17
CA ASP A 7 13.41 3.43 1.09
C ASP A 7 11.88 3.51 1.36
N MET A 8 11.19 2.39 1.15
CA MET A 8 9.77 2.26 1.46
C MET A 8 9.59 2.04 2.96
N GLN A 9 8.95 2.99 3.64
CA GLN A 9 8.71 2.91 5.08
C GLN A 9 7.47 2.06 5.37
N LEU A 10 7.67 0.90 5.98
CA LEU A 10 6.61 0.04 6.48
C LEU A 10 6.42 0.23 7.98
N LEU A 11 5.18 0.44 8.39
CA LEU A 11 4.73 0.36 9.77
C LEU A 11 4.49 -1.09 10.20
N VAL A 12 4.06 -1.94 9.27
CA VAL A 12 3.81 -3.38 9.49
C VAL A 12 4.19 -4.17 8.22
N PRO A 13 5.08 -5.18 8.33
CA PRO A 13 6.08 -5.35 9.38
C PRO A 13 7.00 -4.12 9.48
N ARG A 14 7.33 -3.68 10.71
CA ARG A 14 8.05 -2.42 10.91
C ARG A 14 9.45 -2.49 10.29
N GLY A 15 9.76 -1.56 9.39
CA GLY A 15 11.10 -1.45 8.79
C GLY A 15 11.14 -0.58 7.54
N LYS A 16 12.35 -0.38 7.02
CA LYS A 16 12.55 0.17 5.68
C LYS A 16 12.86 -0.98 4.72
N TYR A 17 12.22 -0.96 3.57
CA TYR A 17 12.35 -2.01 2.56
C TYR A 17 12.51 -1.39 1.17
N SER A 18 13.23 -2.08 0.30
CA SER A 18 13.19 -1.85 -1.15
C SER A 18 12.20 -2.80 -1.79
N PHE A 19 11.39 -2.30 -2.70
CA PHE A 19 10.28 -3.01 -3.34
C PHE A 19 10.66 -3.29 -4.79
N ASN A 20 10.93 -4.57 -5.09
CA ASN A 20 11.24 -5.01 -6.44
C ASN A 20 10.01 -5.70 -7.02
N VAL A 21 9.44 -5.10 -8.06
CA VAL A 21 8.23 -5.58 -8.72
C VAL A 21 8.60 -6.50 -9.87
N TYR A 22 7.97 -7.67 -9.92
CA TYR A 22 8.09 -8.64 -11.00
C TYR A 22 6.69 -8.96 -11.57
N ASN A 23 6.61 -9.75 -12.64
CA ASN A 23 5.35 -10.05 -13.33
C ASN A 23 4.26 -10.59 -12.39
N ASN A 24 4.62 -11.47 -11.44
CA ASN A 24 3.64 -12.23 -10.65
C ASN A 24 3.81 -12.05 -9.13
N TYR A 25 4.81 -11.28 -8.71
CA TYR A 25 5.14 -11.12 -7.29
C TYR A 25 5.90 -9.82 -7.02
N LEU A 26 5.76 -9.35 -5.79
CA LEU A 26 6.54 -8.28 -5.19
C LEU A 26 7.58 -8.89 -4.26
N LYS A 27 8.84 -8.50 -4.42
CA LYS A 27 9.89 -8.83 -3.45
C LYS A 27 10.16 -7.60 -2.58
N LEU A 28 9.96 -7.74 -1.28
CA LEU A 28 10.34 -6.74 -0.28
C LEU A 28 11.72 -7.13 0.25
N HIS A 29 12.72 -6.32 -0.03
CA HIS A 29 14.08 -6.52 0.47
C HIS A 29 14.31 -5.61 1.67
N GLY A 30 14.53 -6.18 2.84
CA GLY A 30 14.77 -5.44 4.07
C GLY A 30 16.17 -5.67 4.59
N LYS A 31 16.63 -4.84 5.54
CA LYS A 31 17.96 -5.02 6.16
C LYS A 31 18.11 -6.38 6.84
N THR A 32 17.04 -6.89 7.45
CA THR A 32 17.07 -8.11 8.25
C THR A 32 16.25 -9.25 7.65
N HIS A 33 15.14 -8.92 6.97
CA HIS A 33 14.21 -9.91 6.45
C HIS A 33 13.79 -9.53 5.04
N ASP A 34 13.71 -10.56 4.20
CA ASP A 34 13.16 -10.47 2.86
C ASP A 34 11.82 -11.18 2.80
N TYR A 35 10.89 -10.61 2.04
CA TYR A 35 9.58 -11.19 1.81
C TYR A 35 9.30 -11.28 0.32
N LYS A 36 8.56 -12.32 -0.06
CA LYS A 36 8.01 -12.49 -1.40
C LYS A 36 6.50 -12.57 -1.28
N VAL A 37 5.81 -11.60 -1.87
CA VAL A 37 4.35 -11.51 -1.90
C VAL A 37 3.89 -11.83 -3.30
N LEU A 38 3.15 -12.91 -3.48
CA LEU A 38 2.55 -13.25 -4.77
C LEU A 38 1.35 -12.34 -5.02
N PHE A 39 1.17 -11.84 -6.24
CA PHE A 39 0.06 -10.95 -6.56
C PHE A 39 -1.31 -11.60 -6.33
N LYS A 40 -1.41 -12.91 -6.60
CA LYS A 40 -2.61 -13.72 -6.30
C LYS A 40 -2.99 -13.76 -4.81
N ASP A 41 -2.02 -13.49 -3.93
CA ASP A 41 -2.24 -13.49 -2.47
C ASP A 41 -2.64 -12.10 -1.98
N VAL A 42 -2.68 -11.08 -2.83
CA VAL A 42 -3.18 -9.76 -2.49
C VAL A 42 -4.69 -9.73 -2.70
N ASN A 43 -5.43 -9.47 -1.62
CA ASN A 43 -6.89 -9.44 -1.65
C ASN A 43 -7.44 -8.03 -1.95
N ARG A 44 -6.93 -7.03 -1.22
CA ARG A 44 -7.43 -5.65 -1.28
C ARG A 44 -6.36 -4.67 -0.86
N ALA A 45 -6.42 -3.45 -1.39
CA ALA A 45 -5.60 -2.35 -0.93
C ALA A 45 -6.45 -1.17 -0.44
N PHE A 46 -5.86 -0.35 0.43
CA PHE A 46 -6.47 0.87 0.95
C PHE A 46 -5.47 2.01 0.84
N LEU A 47 -5.93 3.19 0.41
CA LEU A 47 -5.14 4.41 0.40
C LEU A 47 -5.84 5.44 1.27
N LEU A 48 -5.24 5.77 2.41
CA LEU A 48 -5.85 6.56 3.46
C LEU A 48 -5.03 7.82 3.72
N PRO A 49 -5.63 9.02 3.72
CA PRO A 49 -4.96 10.20 4.24
C PRO A 49 -4.85 10.09 5.77
N LYS A 50 -3.65 10.29 6.31
CA LYS A 50 -3.49 10.36 7.77
C LYS A 50 -4.01 11.71 8.27
N PRO A 51 -4.70 11.76 9.42
CA PRO A 51 -5.21 13.02 9.97
C PRO A 51 -4.13 14.05 10.35
N ASP A 52 -2.85 13.68 10.29
CA ASP A 52 -1.73 14.61 10.51
C ASP A 52 -1.52 15.59 9.34
N GLY A 53 -2.23 15.40 8.23
CA GLY A 53 -2.16 16.28 7.06
C GLY A 53 -0.94 16.04 6.17
N VAL A 54 0.10 15.35 6.65
CA VAL A 54 1.41 15.20 5.98
C VAL A 54 1.59 13.84 5.33
N HIS A 55 0.97 12.80 5.89
CA HIS A 55 1.22 11.42 5.45
C HIS A 55 0.02 10.80 4.74
N MET A 56 0.33 9.86 3.84
CA MET A 56 -0.60 8.88 3.30
C MET A 56 -0.23 7.50 3.84
N ILE A 57 -1.23 6.70 4.20
CA ILE A 57 -1.08 5.31 4.59
C ILE A 57 -1.61 4.43 3.47
N TYR A 58 -0.80 3.47 3.03
CA TYR A 58 -1.21 2.50 2.02
C TYR A 58 -1.17 1.11 2.63
N ILE A 59 -2.29 0.40 2.60
CA ILE A 59 -2.44 -0.90 3.26
C ILE A 59 -2.70 -1.95 2.21
N VAL A 60 -1.92 -3.01 2.21
CA VAL A 60 -2.09 -4.17 1.34
C VAL A 60 -2.53 -5.34 2.21
N SER A 61 -3.75 -5.81 2.01
CA SER A 61 -4.29 -6.97 2.72
C SER A 61 -3.96 -8.24 1.97
N LEU A 62 -3.34 -9.17 2.68
CA LEU A 62 -2.87 -10.44 2.15
C LEU A 62 -3.82 -11.56 2.57
N LYS A 63 -4.17 -12.42 1.62
CA LYS A 63 -4.87 -13.69 1.87
C LYS A 63 -3.97 -14.65 2.64
N ASN A 64 -2.69 -14.70 2.27
CA ASN A 64 -1.67 -15.49 2.96
C ASN A 64 -0.77 -14.54 3.78
N PRO A 65 -0.75 -14.64 5.12
CA PRO A 65 0.08 -13.77 5.95
C PRO A 65 1.58 -13.96 5.68
N LEU A 66 2.33 -12.87 5.79
CA LEU A 66 3.78 -12.96 5.93
C LEU A 66 4.15 -13.50 7.31
N ARG A 67 5.07 -14.46 7.36
CA ARG A 67 5.63 -14.96 8.62
C ARG A 67 6.96 -14.27 8.91
N GLN A 68 7.09 -13.74 10.12
CA GLN A 68 8.33 -13.22 10.67
C GLN A 68 8.58 -13.88 12.03
N GLY A 69 9.39 -14.94 12.02
CA GLY A 69 9.54 -15.81 13.19
C GLY A 69 8.18 -16.40 13.61
N GLN A 70 7.78 -16.16 14.87
CA GLN A 70 6.47 -16.59 15.38
C GLN A 70 5.32 -15.63 15.03
N THR A 71 5.61 -14.42 14.55
CA THR A 71 4.58 -13.43 14.23
C THR A 71 4.09 -13.59 12.80
N THR A 72 2.78 -13.45 12.58
CA THR A 72 2.16 -13.40 11.25
C THR A 72 1.59 -12.02 10.98
N HIS A 73 1.74 -11.55 9.75
CA HIS A 73 1.25 -10.25 9.28
C HIS A 73 0.31 -10.46 8.10
N ASN A 74 -0.99 -10.28 8.34
CA ASN A 74 -2.03 -10.30 7.30
C ASN A 74 -2.07 -9.01 6.47
N HIS A 75 -1.41 -7.95 6.94
CA HIS A 75 -1.41 -6.65 6.29
C HIS A 75 0.00 -6.10 6.19
N LEU A 76 0.31 -5.53 5.02
CA LEU A 76 1.42 -4.60 4.85
C LEU A 76 0.88 -3.20 5.04
N VAL A 77 1.52 -2.41 5.88
CA VAL A 77 1.13 -1.01 6.12
C VAL A 77 2.31 -0.14 5.76
N LEU A 78 2.19 0.60 4.66
CA LEU A 78 3.17 1.57 4.19
C LEU A 78 2.77 2.99 4.63
N GLN A 79 3.79 3.81 4.88
CA GLN A 79 3.62 5.24 5.14
C GLN A 79 4.42 6.05 4.12
N PHE A 80 3.74 6.98 3.46
CA PHE A 80 4.32 7.92 2.52
C PHE A 80 4.19 9.34 3.03
N LYS A 81 5.16 10.19 2.72
CA LYS A 81 4.99 11.65 2.79
C LYS A 81 4.23 12.09 1.54
N LYS A 82 3.22 12.94 1.69
CA LYS A 82 2.41 13.44 0.55
C LYS A 82 3.25 14.15 -0.51
N GLU A 83 4.29 14.84 -0.08
CA GLU A 83 5.16 15.63 -0.94
C GLU A 83 6.25 14.81 -1.64
N ARG A 84 6.49 13.55 -1.23
CA ARG A 84 7.51 12.71 -1.88
C ARG A 84 6.99 12.30 -3.25
N THR A 85 7.61 12.83 -4.30
CA THR A 85 7.41 12.44 -5.69
C THR A 85 8.52 11.52 -6.15
N GLU A 86 8.20 10.60 -7.05
CA GLU A 86 9.19 9.79 -7.75
C GLU A 86 8.85 9.64 -9.22
N LYS A 87 9.91 9.49 -10.02
CA LYS A 87 9.84 9.14 -11.43
C LYS A 87 10.41 7.74 -11.59
N ILE A 88 9.64 6.83 -12.16
CA ILE A 88 10.01 5.42 -12.34
C ILE A 88 9.85 5.05 -13.81
N SER A 89 10.91 4.50 -14.38
CA SER A 89 10.90 3.86 -15.68
C SER A 89 10.62 2.37 -15.51
N LEU A 90 9.58 1.89 -16.18
CA LEU A 90 9.24 0.48 -16.23
C LEU A 90 10.15 -0.22 -17.23
N ASN A 91 10.76 -1.32 -16.80
CA ASN A 91 11.57 -2.18 -17.64
C ASN A 91 10.69 -3.18 -18.41
N LEU A 92 9.81 -2.64 -19.25
CA LEU A 92 8.90 -3.35 -20.16
C LEU A 92 8.90 -2.60 -21.50
N SER A 93 8.78 -3.31 -22.62
CA SER A 93 8.61 -2.65 -23.92
C SER A 93 7.22 -2.03 -24.03
N GLN A 94 7.06 -1.02 -24.88
CA GLN A 94 5.73 -0.41 -25.13
C GLN A 94 4.72 -1.43 -25.67
N GLU A 95 5.17 -2.39 -26.47
CA GLU A 95 4.36 -3.49 -26.99
C GLU A 95 3.88 -4.40 -25.84
N GLU A 96 4.78 -4.82 -24.94
CA GLU A 96 4.42 -5.64 -23.78
C GLU A 96 3.46 -4.93 -22.83
N ILE A 97 3.64 -3.61 -22.66
CA ILE A 97 2.74 -2.80 -21.85
C ILE A 97 1.35 -2.78 -22.47
N LYS A 98 1.27 -2.49 -23.77
CA LYS A 98 -0.01 -2.42 -24.49
C LYS A 98 -0.73 -3.77 -24.51
N ASP A 99 -0.01 -4.86 -24.72
CA ASP A 99 -0.58 -6.21 -24.77
C ASP A 99 -1.07 -6.71 -23.40
N LYS A 100 -0.34 -6.42 -22.32
CA LYS A 100 -0.67 -6.96 -20.98
C LYS A 100 -1.51 -6.03 -20.12
N TYR A 101 -1.30 -4.72 -20.26
CA TYR A 101 -1.81 -3.68 -19.37
C TYR A 101 -2.64 -2.62 -20.12
N GLY A 102 -2.71 -2.68 -21.46
CA GLY A 102 -3.44 -1.73 -22.28
C GLY A 102 -2.88 -0.32 -22.19
N ASP A 103 -3.78 0.67 -22.25
CA ASP A 103 -3.42 2.09 -22.13
C ASP A 103 -3.40 2.58 -20.66
N GLU A 104 -3.59 1.70 -19.67
CA GLU A 104 -3.63 2.08 -18.25
C GLU A 104 -2.24 2.37 -17.66
N LEU A 105 -1.18 1.91 -18.32
CA LEU A 105 0.19 2.01 -17.83
C LEU A 105 1.08 2.64 -18.91
N THR A 106 1.92 3.58 -18.53
CA THR A 106 2.94 4.17 -19.39
C THR A 106 4.32 3.67 -18.99
N GLN A 107 5.26 3.66 -19.94
CA GLN A 107 6.64 3.23 -19.68
C GLN A 107 7.34 4.09 -18.61
N GLU A 108 7.02 5.38 -18.56
CA GLU A 108 7.45 6.28 -17.49
C GLU A 108 6.24 6.70 -16.65
N LEU A 109 6.36 6.55 -15.33
CA LEU A 109 5.39 7.02 -14.35
C LEU A 109 6.05 8.10 -13.49
N GLU A 110 5.39 9.25 -13.37
CA GLU A 110 5.86 10.36 -12.54
C GLU A 110 4.69 10.90 -11.72
N GLY A 111 4.98 11.23 -10.45
CA GLY A 111 4.02 11.85 -9.56
C GLY A 111 4.30 11.55 -8.10
N PRO A 112 3.33 11.81 -7.20
CA PRO A 112 3.44 11.44 -5.81
C PRO A 112 3.66 9.92 -5.67
N LEU A 113 4.61 9.51 -4.84
CA LEU A 113 5.02 8.10 -4.69
C LEU A 113 3.84 7.18 -4.37
N TYR A 114 2.90 7.63 -3.54
CA TYR A 114 1.71 6.86 -3.21
C TYR A 114 0.79 6.64 -4.42
N ASP A 115 0.73 7.59 -5.36
CA ASP A 115 -0.09 7.50 -6.57
C ASP A 115 0.59 6.61 -7.61
N VAL A 116 1.90 6.78 -7.83
CA VAL A 116 2.70 5.92 -8.72
C VAL A 116 2.58 4.45 -8.29
N LEU A 117 2.75 4.16 -6.99
CA LEU A 117 2.59 2.80 -6.47
C LEU A 117 1.14 2.28 -6.61
N SER A 118 0.15 3.14 -6.36
CA SER A 118 -1.27 2.77 -6.47
C SER A 118 -1.65 2.41 -7.91
N ARG A 119 -1.23 3.20 -8.90
CA ARG A 119 -1.46 2.91 -10.32
C ARG A 119 -0.82 1.58 -10.71
N LEU A 120 0.44 1.40 -10.34
CA LEU A 120 1.17 0.16 -10.62
C LEU A 120 0.47 -1.07 -10.00
N PHE A 121 0.04 -0.97 -8.74
CA PHE A 121 -0.63 -2.09 -8.06
C PHE A 121 -2.03 -2.34 -8.63
N LYS A 122 -2.76 -1.29 -8.98
CA LYS A 122 -4.08 -1.40 -9.62
C LYS A 122 -3.97 -2.14 -10.95
N THR A 123 -3.01 -1.79 -11.80
CA THR A 123 -2.88 -2.38 -13.14
C THR A 123 -2.22 -3.77 -13.12
N MET A 124 -1.12 -3.95 -12.36
CA MET A 124 -0.39 -5.22 -12.34
C MET A 124 -1.02 -6.29 -11.45
N ILE A 125 -1.55 -5.89 -10.29
CA ILE A 125 -2.14 -6.83 -9.31
C ILE A 125 -3.66 -6.95 -9.53
N LYS A 126 -4.27 -6.02 -10.29
CA LYS A 126 -5.73 -5.97 -10.54
C LYS A 126 -6.54 -5.89 -9.25
N VAL A 127 -6.02 -5.13 -8.28
CA VAL A 127 -6.61 -4.97 -6.95
C VAL A 127 -7.43 -3.70 -6.86
N SER A 128 -8.63 -3.82 -6.27
CA SER A 128 -9.44 -2.67 -5.89
C SER A 128 -8.78 -1.90 -4.73
N ILE A 129 -8.49 -0.63 -4.97
CA ILE A 129 -7.95 0.30 -3.97
C ILE A 129 -9.13 1.06 -3.38
N VAL A 130 -9.36 0.90 -2.09
CA VAL A 130 -10.43 1.60 -1.36
C VAL A 130 -9.88 2.90 -0.80
N ILE A 131 -10.54 4.00 -1.12
CA ILE A 131 -10.24 5.34 -0.64
C ILE A 131 -11.41 5.80 0.25
N PRO A 132 -11.17 6.44 1.41
CA PRO A 132 -12.23 6.99 2.23
C PRO A 132 -13.07 7.99 1.44
N SER A 133 -14.38 7.90 1.57
CA SER A 133 -15.32 8.83 0.93
C SER A 133 -16.56 8.98 1.81
N GLY A 134 -17.25 10.11 1.68
CA GLY A 134 -18.50 10.41 2.38
C GLY A 134 -18.34 10.85 3.85
N PHE A 135 -17.50 10.17 4.65
CA PHE A 135 -17.32 10.51 6.05
C PHE A 135 -16.39 11.72 6.25
N LYS A 136 -16.81 12.65 7.11
CA LYS A 136 -15.98 13.71 7.67
C LYS A 136 -16.24 13.82 9.16
N SER A 137 -15.17 13.84 9.95
CA SER A 137 -15.27 14.14 11.37
C SER A 137 -15.61 15.61 11.60
N ASP A 138 -15.94 15.97 12.84
CA ASP A 138 -16.09 17.37 13.28
C ASP A 138 -14.86 18.25 12.93
N LYS A 139 -13.68 17.64 12.86
CA LYS A 139 -12.42 18.32 12.49
C LYS A 139 -12.14 18.31 10.97
N GLY A 140 -13.09 17.87 10.15
CA GLY A 140 -12.94 17.76 8.70
C GLY A 140 -12.02 16.62 8.23
N THR A 141 -11.65 15.69 9.12
CA THR A 141 -10.75 14.55 8.79
C THR A 141 -11.54 13.31 8.36
N ASP A 142 -10.95 12.46 7.53
CA ASP A 142 -11.55 11.19 7.09
C ASP A 142 -11.48 10.06 8.14
N ALA A 143 -10.94 10.36 9.33
CA ALA A 143 -10.73 9.40 10.40
C ALA A 143 -10.99 10.02 11.77
N VAL A 144 -11.32 9.16 12.74
CA VAL A 144 -11.52 9.50 14.14
C VAL A 144 -10.41 8.87 14.97
N LYS A 145 -9.74 9.67 15.81
CA LYS A 145 -8.75 9.15 16.77
C LYS A 145 -9.49 8.34 17.84
N CYS A 146 -9.06 7.11 18.05
CA CYS A 146 -9.63 6.22 19.06
C CYS A 146 -8.59 5.21 19.53
N SER A 147 -8.95 4.41 20.53
CA SER A 147 -8.09 3.37 21.07
C SER A 147 -8.84 2.04 21.04
N VAL A 148 -8.18 1.00 20.54
CA VAL A 148 -8.69 -0.38 20.62
C VAL A 148 -7.81 -1.13 21.60
N ARG A 149 -8.40 -1.53 22.74
CA ARG A 149 -7.65 -2.03 23.91
C ARG A 149 -6.62 -0.98 24.37
N ALA A 150 -5.37 -1.39 24.55
CA ALA A 150 -4.26 -0.52 24.97
C ALA A 150 -3.49 0.11 23.79
N GLN A 151 -4.07 0.15 22.58
CA GLN A 151 -3.41 0.69 21.39
C GLN A 151 -4.20 1.87 20.82
N ASP A 152 -3.52 3.01 20.72
CA ASP A 152 -4.05 4.21 20.07
C ASP A 152 -3.95 4.10 18.55
N GLY A 153 -4.93 4.67 17.87
CA GLY A 153 -5.02 4.62 16.42
C GLY A 153 -6.07 5.54 15.83
N PHE A 154 -6.42 5.23 14.59
CA PHE A 154 -7.41 5.94 13.81
C PHE A 154 -8.40 4.95 13.22
N LEU A 155 -9.68 5.23 13.42
CA LEU A 155 -10.77 4.52 12.78
C LEU A 155 -11.21 5.30 11.54
N TYR A 156 -11.25 4.62 10.40
CA TYR A 156 -11.73 5.13 9.12
C TYR A 156 -13.08 4.47 8.81
N PRO A 157 -14.19 5.21 8.93
CA PRO A 157 -15.46 4.81 8.36
C PRO A 157 -15.38 4.85 6.83
N LEU A 158 -15.44 3.70 6.19
CA LEU A 158 -15.52 3.57 4.73
C LEU A 158 -16.97 3.29 4.34
N ASN A 159 -17.31 3.41 3.05
CA ASN A 159 -18.69 3.26 2.57
C ASN A 159 -19.39 1.96 2.96
N LYS A 160 -18.64 0.87 3.14
CA LYS A 160 -19.18 -0.47 3.41
C LYS A 160 -18.48 -1.20 4.57
N SER A 161 -17.57 -0.55 5.28
CA SER A 161 -16.68 -1.21 6.23
C SER A 161 -15.99 -0.21 7.14
N PHE A 162 -15.44 -0.67 8.25
CA PHE A 162 -14.58 0.11 9.15
C PHE A 162 -13.15 -0.40 9.10
N LEU A 163 -12.19 0.53 9.12
CA LEU A 163 -10.78 0.20 9.11
C LEU A 163 -10.05 0.93 10.24
N PHE A 164 -9.48 0.19 11.19
CA PHE A 164 -8.66 0.72 12.27
C PHE A 164 -7.17 0.48 11.99
N ILE A 165 -6.35 1.52 12.18
CA ILE A 165 -4.88 1.52 12.02
C ILE A 165 -4.24 2.14 13.28
N HIS A 166 -3.01 1.84 13.71
CA HIS A 166 -1.89 1.23 12.96
C HIS A 166 -1.54 -0.21 13.36
N LYS A 167 -1.77 -0.64 14.61
CA LYS A 167 -1.44 -1.99 15.09
C LYS A 167 -2.35 -2.43 16.25
N PRO A 168 -3.01 -3.60 16.13
CA PRO A 168 -3.18 -4.36 14.89
C PRO A 168 -4.09 -3.59 13.91
N VAL A 169 -4.02 -3.94 12.64
CA VAL A 169 -4.98 -3.43 11.64
C VAL A 169 -6.26 -4.25 11.79
N TYR A 170 -7.39 -3.60 12.01
CA TYR A 170 -8.69 -4.24 11.99
C TYR A 170 -9.47 -3.75 10.78
N TYR A 171 -9.95 -4.69 9.97
CA TYR A 171 -10.89 -4.42 8.88
C TYR A 171 -12.18 -5.19 9.19
N ILE A 172 -13.29 -4.46 9.35
CA ILE A 172 -14.61 -4.97 9.76
C ILE A 172 -15.63 -4.62 8.68
#